data_AF-A0A1I3D0P9-F1
#
_entry.id   AF-A0A1I3D0P9-F1
#
_cell.length_a   1.000
_cell.length_b   1.000
_cell.length_c   1.000
_cell.angle_alpha   90.00
_cell.angle_beta   90.00
_cell.angle_gamma   90.00
#
_symmetry.space_group_name_H-M   'P 1'
#
loop_
_entity.id
_entity.type
_entity.pdbx_description
1 polymer ?
#
loop_
_entity_poly.entity_id
_entity_poly.type
_entity_poly.pdbx_seq_one_letter_code
_entity_poly.pdbx_strand_id
1 'polypeptide(L)'
;MRNLPHLILAAALLAGVPAAAQDYEPPQADEPAPDGTPGDSLEGGIENFMRNLLNRAEPHLDRLGRDLGDTLGSVTPVLKDIGELMDDVRNYQAPERLENGDILIRRRPDAPPPPPVGNALREMLRPAPEDDPRLNPPPVDPEAPMPMPPEGPANGIEL
;
A
#
# COMPACT_ATOMS: atom_id res chain seq x y z
N MET A 1 2.97 -36.62 -84.22
CA MET A 1 1.91 -36.90 -83.22
C MET A 1 2.50 -36.57 -81.86
N ARG A 2 2.82 -35.30 -81.57
CA ARG A 2 1.95 -34.18 -81.19
C ARG A 2 1.20 -34.47 -79.87
N ASN A 3 1.55 -33.66 -78.85
CA ASN A 3 0.74 -33.23 -77.70
C ASN A 3 0.40 -34.18 -76.53
N LEU A 4 1.27 -35.12 -76.13
CA LEU A 4 1.10 -35.86 -74.86
C LEU A 4 1.43 -35.06 -73.55
N PRO A 5 2.41 -34.13 -73.48
CA PRO A 5 2.69 -33.45 -72.21
C PRO A 5 1.62 -32.41 -71.84
N HIS A 6 0.80 -31.96 -72.82
CA HIS A 6 -0.33 -31.07 -72.57
C HIS A 6 -1.53 -31.80 -71.95
N LEU A 7 -1.63 -33.13 -72.13
CA LEU A 7 -2.71 -33.93 -71.54
C LEU A 7 -2.53 -34.10 -70.03
N ILE A 8 -1.30 -34.09 -69.52
CA ILE A 8 -1.02 -34.17 -68.08
C ILE A 8 -1.27 -32.80 -67.40
N LEU A 9 -0.97 -31.69 -68.07
CA LEU A 9 -1.25 -30.34 -67.55
C LEU A 9 -2.76 -30.04 -67.57
N ALA A 10 -3.51 -30.55 -68.55
CA ALA A 10 -4.98 -30.46 -68.58
C ALA A 10 -5.64 -31.31 -67.48
N ALA A 11 -5.06 -32.46 -67.14
CA ALA A 11 -5.56 -33.29 -66.02
C ALA A 11 -5.29 -32.67 -64.64
N ALA A 12 -4.21 -31.90 -64.49
CA ALA A 12 -3.87 -31.22 -63.24
C ALA A 12 -4.68 -29.93 -62.99
N LEU A 13 -5.23 -29.30 -64.04
CA LEU A 13 -6.10 -28.12 -63.91
C LEU A 13 -7.57 -28.46 -63.59
N LEU A 14 -7.98 -29.73 -63.80
CA LEU A 14 -9.30 -30.25 -63.43
C LEU A 14 -9.37 -30.76 -61.98
N ALA A 15 -8.23 -30.91 -61.30
CA ALA A 15 -8.18 -31.10 -59.85
C ALA A 15 -8.28 -29.74 -59.13
N GLY A 16 -9.31 -28.97 -59.51
CA GLY A 16 -9.69 -27.75 -58.83
C GLY A 16 -9.89 -28.03 -57.35
N VAL A 17 -8.99 -27.47 -56.55
CA VAL A 17 -9.23 -26.91 -55.22
C VAL A 17 -10.70 -26.98 -54.78
N PRO A 18 -11.13 -27.89 -53.88
CA PRO A 18 -12.32 -27.65 -53.08
C PRO A 18 -11.89 -26.77 -51.91
N ALA A 19 -11.48 -25.53 -52.19
CA ALA A 19 -11.47 -24.48 -51.19
C ALA A 19 -12.83 -23.80 -51.25
N ALA A 20 -13.53 -23.85 -50.13
CA ALA A 20 -14.65 -22.99 -49.79
C ALA A 20 -15.93 -23.16 -50.62
N ALA A 21 -16.48 -24.36 -50.60
CA ALA A 21 -17.92 -24.51 -50.40
C ALA A 21 -18.10 -25.64 -49.39
N GLN A 22 -17.76 -25.37 -48.12
CA GLN A 22 -18.48 -26.05 -47.06
C GLN A 22 -19.90 -25.51 -47.20
N ASP A 23 -20.75 -26.25 -47.92
CA ASP A 23 -22.19 -26.12 -47.76
C ASP A 23 -22.41 -26.10 -46.25
N TYR A 24 -22.88 -24.96 -45.76
CA TYR A 24 -23.35 -24.87 -44.39
C TYR A 24 -24.59 -25.74 -44.35
N GLU A 25 -24.38 -27.02 -44.06
CA GLU A 25 -25.45 -27.94 -43.73
C GLU A 25 -25.79 -27.63 -42.26
N PRO A 26 -26.92 -26.96 -41.98
CA PRO A 26 -27.32 -26.72 -40.62
C PRO A 26 -27.41 -28.08 -39.92
N PRO A 27 -26.93 -28.20 -38.66
CA PRO A 27 -26.97 -29.47 -37.95
C PRO A 27 -28.39 -30.03 -38.01
N GLN A 28 -28.53 -31.26 -38.51
CA GLN A 28 -29.79 -31.98 -38.48
C GLN A 28 -30.26 -31.98 -37.03
N ALA A 29 -31.50 -31.53 -36.78
CA ALA A 29 -32.01 -31.35 -35.41
C ALA A 29 -32.04 -32.63 -34.56
N ASP A 30 -31.79 -33.79 -35.19
CA ASP A 30 -31.72 -35.11 -34.56
C ASP A 30 -30.29 -35.66 -34.37
N GLU A 31 -29.24 -34.96 -34.84
CA GLU A 31 -27.88 -35.28 -34.38
C GLU A 31 -27.70 -34.68 -32.97
N PRO A 32 -27.43 -35.49 -31.93
CA PRO A 32 -27.07 -34.92 -30.65
C PRO A 32 -25.84 -34.07 -30.88
N ALA A 33 -25.96 -32.76 -30.60
CA ALA A 33 -24.83 -31.85 -30.60
C ALA A 33 -23.70 -32.52 -29.79
N PRO A 34 -22.44 -32.46 -30.24
CA PRO A 34 -21.32 -32.99 -29.44
C PRO A 34 -21.48 -32.48 -28.01
N ASP A 35 -21.47 -33.39 -27.04
CA ASP A 35 -21.70 -33.11 -25.62
C ASP A 35 -20.68 -32.07 -25.12
N GLY A 36 -21.01 -30.80 -25.30
CA GLY A 36 -20.08 -29.70 -25.12
C GLY A 36 -20.58 -28.48 -25.87
N THR A 37 -21.30 -27.61 -25.17
CA THR A 37 -21.58 -26.27 -25.66
C THR A 37 -20.26 -25.55 -25.98
N PRO A 38 -20.11 -24.88 -27.14
CA PRO A 38 -18.87 -24.18 -27.50
C PRO A 38 -18.37 -23.17 -26.45
N GLY A 39 -19.27 -22.66 -25.60
CA GLY A 39 -18.93 -21.78 -24.47
C GLY A 39 -18.17 -22.49 -23.34
N ASP A 40 -18.42 -23.78 -23.11
CA ASP A 40 -17.85 -24.55 -21.99
C ASP A 40 -16.33 -24.75 -22.14
N SER A 41 -15.87 -24.88 -23.40
CA SER A 41 -14.43 -24.97 -23.72
C SER A 41 -13.70 -23.63 -23.56
N LEU A 42 -14.36 -22.51 -23.86
CA LEU A 42 -13.78 -21.17 -23.66
C LEU A 42 -13.74 -20.81 -22.17
N GLU A 43 -14.82 -21.11 -21.45
CA GLU A 43 -14.92 -20.86 -20.01
C GLU A 43 -13.89 -21.68 -19.23
N GLY A 44 -13.76 -22.98 -19.53
CA GLY A 44 -12.71 -23.82 -18.95
C GLY A 44 -11.28 -23.36 -19.32
N GLY A 45 -11.10 -22.80 -20.52
CA GLY A 45 -9.83 -22.20 -20.94
C GLY A 45 -9.45 -20.96 -20.14
N ILE A 46 -10.41 -20.06 -19.91
CA ILE A 46 -10.24 -18.85 -19.08
C ILE A 46 -9.98 -19.24 -17.62
N GLU A 47 -10.71 -20.22 -17.09
CA GLU A 47 -10.56 -20.68 -15.71
C GLU A 47 -9.17 -21.29 -15.47
N ASN A 48 -8.67 -22.09 -16.42
CA ASN A 48 -7.32 -22.63 -16.37
C ASN A 48 -6.25 -21.55 -16.50
N PHE A 49 -6.46 -20.54 -17.35
CA PHE A 49 -5.56 -19.39 -17.45
C PHE A 49 -5.50 -18.61 -16.13
N MET A 50 -6.66 -18.32 -15.52
CA MET A 50 -6.77 -17.64 -14.23
C MET A 50 -6.09 -18.43 -13.11
N ARG A 51 -6.32 -19.75 -13.01
CA ARG A 51 -5.61 -20.61 -12.05
C ARG A 51 -4.09 -20.56 -12.21
N ASN A 52 -3.60 -20.64 -13.45
CA ASN A 52 -2.16 -20.56 -13.70
C ASN A 52 -1.57 -19.18 -13.33
N LEU A 53 -2.32 -18.10 -13.59
CA LEU A 53 -1.93 -16.75 -13.18
C LEU A 53 -1.88 -16.62 -11.65
N LEU A 54 -2.90 -17.10 -10.94
CA LEU A 54 -2.97 -17.13 -9.48
C LEU A 54 -1.82 -17.95 -8.89
N ASN A 55 -1.58 -19.17 -9.36
CA ASN A 55 -0.47 -20.01 -8.90
C ASN A 55 0.91 -19.33 -9.11
N ARG A 56 1.05 -18.55 -10.18
CA ARG A 56 2.28 -17.78 -10.42
C ARG A 56 2.37 -16.54 -9.52
N ALA A 57 1.24 -15.94 -9.16
CA ALA A 57 1.16 -14.75 -8.31
C ALA A 57 1.21 -15.07 -6.81
N GLU A 58 0.75 -16.24 -6.37
CA GLU A 58 0.73 -16.72 -4.99
C GLU A 58 2.03 -16.42 -4.22
N PRO A 59 3.23 -16.81 -4.69
CA PRO A 59 4.47 -16.53 -3.95
C PRO A 59 4.79 -15.03 -3.84
N HIS A 60 4.25 -14.17 -4.71
CA HIS A 60 4.40 -12.72 -4.62
C HIS A 60 3.38 -12.12 -3.65
N LEU A 61 2.14 -12.60 -3.66
CA LEU A 61 1.11 -12.21 -2.71
C LEU A 61 1.49 -12.61 -1.28
N ASP A 62 2.07 -13.79 -1.09
CA ASP A 62 2.57 -14.25 0.22
C ASP A 62 3.73 -13.41 0.75
N ARG A 63 4.62 -12.94 -0.13
CA ARG A 63 5.69 -12.02 0.26
C ARG A 63 5.11 -10.66 0.64
N LEU A 64 4.23 -10.11 -0.19
CA LEU A 64 3.56 -8.85 0.08
C LEU A 64 2.78 -8.89 1.41
N GLY A 65 2.04 -9.98 1.66
CA GLY A 65 1.29 -10.16 2.90
C GLY A 65 2.19 -10.19 4.13
N ARG A 66 3.35 -10.85 4.06
CA ARG A 66 4.36 -10.85 5.13
C ARG A 66 4.97 -9.47 5.34
N ASP A 67 5.45 -8.83 4.27
CA ASP A 67 6.09 -7.52 4.35
C ASP A 67 5.12 -6.46 4.92
N LEU A 68 3.85 -6.51 4.50
CA LEU A 68 2.80 -5.65 5.03
C LEU A 68 2.50 -5.96 6.50
N GLY A 69 2.45 -7.25 6.86
CA GLY A 69 2.25 -7.71 8.23
C GLY A 69 3.35 -7.24 9.17
N ASP A 70 4.61 -7.38 8.76
CA ASP A 70 5.79 -6.92 9.51
C ASP A 70 5.77 -5.40 9.68
N THR A 71 5.48 -4.67 8.60
CA THR A 71 5.38 -3.22 8.62
C THR A 71 4.28 -2.77 9.57
N LEU A 72 3.06 -3.30 9.43
CA LEU A 72 1.93 -3.02 10.32
C LEU A 72 2.24 -3.38 11.77
N GLY A 73 2.93 -4.50 12.01
CA GLY A 73 3.39 -4.90 13.34
C GLY A 73 4.32 -3.86 13.97
N SER A 74 5.22 -3.28 13.18
CA SER A 74 6.15 -2.24 13.66
C SER A 74 5.48 -0.91 14.02
N VAL A 75 4.42 -0.49 13.30
CA VAL A 75 3.69 0.76 13.57
C VAL A 75 2.53 0.60 14.56
N THR A 76 2.01 -0.62 14.78
CA THR A 76 0.94 -0.89 15.76
C THR A 76 1.20 -0.28 17.15
N PRO A 77 2.39 -0.42 17.78
CA PRO A 77 2.64 0.20 19.09
C PRO A 77 2.60 1.73 19.02
N VAL A 78 3.09 2.34 17.94
CA VAL A 78 3.03 3.79 17.73
C VAL A 78 1.57 4.26 17.59
N LEU A 79 0.74 3.54 16.83
CA LEU A 79 -0.67 3.85 16.67
C LEU A 79 -1.44 3.74 17.99
N LYS A 80 -1.09 2.75 18.82
CA LYS A 80 -1.64 2.61 20.17
C LYS A 80 -1.28 3.82 21.04
N ASP A 81 -0.01 4.22 21.06
CA ASP A 81 0.47 5.39 21.82
C ASP A 81 -0.26 6.68 21.38
N ILE A 82 -0.48 6.86 20.06
CA ILE A 82 -1.26 7.99 19.51
C ILE A 82 -2.72 7.94 19.99
N GLY A 83 -3.33 6.75 19.99
CA GLY A 83 -4.70 6.56 20.49
C GLY A 83 -4.83 6.99 21.95
N GLU A 84 -3.90 6.57 22.81
CA GLU A 84 -3.89 6.96 24.23
C GLU A 84 -3.73 8.48 24.42
N LEU A 85 -2.90 9.13 23.59
CA LEU A 85 -2.76 10.59 23.61
C LEU A 85 -4.01 11.32 23.11
N MET A 86 -4.61 10.84 22.01
CA MET A 86 -5.87 11.38 21.49
C MET A 86 -6.98 11.29 22.54
N ASP A 87 -7.06 10.18 23.27
CA ASP A 87 -8.00 10.01 24.36
C ASP A 87 -7.73 10.95 25.54
N ASP A 88 -6.49 11.39 25.77
CA ASP A 88 -6.16 12.38 26.82
C ASP A 88 -6.50 13.81 26.38
N VAL A 89 -6.66 14.12 25.08
CA VAL A 89 -6.97 15.48 24.60
C VAL A 89 -8.23 16.05 25.25
N ARG A 90 -9.24 15.22 25.53
CA ARG A 90 -10.48 15.65 26.21
C ARG A 90 -10.27 16.16 27.64
N ASN A 91 -9.13 15.84 28.24
CA ASN A 91 -8.75 16.27 29.58
C ASN A 91 -8.12 17.66 29.60
N TYR A 92 -8.05 18.35 28.47
CA TYR A 92 -7.52 19.70 28.37
C TYR A 92 -8.63 20.73 28.08
N GLN A 93 -8.32 21.98 28.40
CA GLN A 93 -9.16 23.14 28.15
C GLN A 93 -8.89 23.70 26.75
N ALA A 94 -9.73 24.64 26.32
CA ALA A 94 -9.51 25.34 25.06
C ALA A 94 -8.16 26.08 25.06
N PRO A 95 -7.50 26.22 23.90
CA PRO A 95 -6.22 26.92 23.81
C PRO A 95 -6.34 28.40 24.17
N GLU A 96 -5.43 28.90 25.02
CA GLU A 96 -5.30 30.31 25.40
C GLU A 96 -4.06 30.89 24.73
N ARG A 97 -4.19 31.98 23.96
CA ARG A 97 -3.04 32.67 23.35
C ARG A 97 -2.49 33.71 24.32
N LEU A 98 -1.21 33.61 24.63
CA LEU A 98 -0.48 34.50 25.51
C LEU A 98 0.00 35.77 24.77
N GLU A 99 0.43 36.78 25.52
CA GLU A 99 0.91 38.07 24.97
C GLU A 99 2.15 37.92 24.08
N ASN A 100 3.01 36.93 24.38
CA ASN A 100 4.18 36.60 23.57
C ASN A 100 3.84 35.84 22.27
N GLY A 101 2.57 35.43 22.09
CA GLY A 101 2.11 34.64 20.94
C GLY A 101 2.10 33.13 21.16
N ASP A 102 2.59 32.64 22.30
CA ASP A 102 2.53 31.21 22.63
C ASP A 102 1.09 30.76 22.92
N ILE A 103 0.86 29.45 22.78
CA ILE A 103 -0.41 28.83 23.10
C ILE A 103 -0.26 27.99 24.37
N LEU A 104 -1.04 28.32 25.39
CA LEU A 104 -1.16 27.54 26.61
C LEU A 104 -2.42 26.67 26.54
N ILE A 105 -2.24 25.36 26.66
CA ILE A 105 -3.35 24.39 26.77
C ILE A 105 -3.32 23.82 28.19
N ARG A 106 -4.25 24.27 29.04
CA ARG A 106 -4.29 23.86 30.44
C ARG A 106 -5.01 22.53 30.60
N ARG A 107 -4.50 21.67 31.47
CA ARG A 107 -5.22 20.46 31.88
C ARG A 107 -6.41 20.81 32.78
N ARG A 108 -7.48 20.03 32.69
CA ARG A 108 -8.65 20.18 33.54
C ARG A 108 -8.32 19.76 34.98
N PRO A 109 -8.87 20.43 36.01
CA PRO A 109 -8.55 20.14 37.41
C PRO A 109 -9.07 18.77 37.89
N ASP A 110 -10.13 18.27 37.25
CA ASP A 110 -10.77 16.98 37.52
C ASP A 110 -10.20 15.83 36.67
N ALA A 111 -9.22 16.11 35.81
CA ALA A 111 -8.64 15.10 34.95
C ALA A 111 -7.80 14.09 35.76
N PRO A 112 -7.88 12.77 35.44
CA PRO A 112 -6.94 11.78 35.96
C PRO A 112 -5.50 12.14 35.54
N PRO A 113 -4.42 11.64 36.16
CA PRO A 113 -3.04 11.94 35.73
C PRO A 113 -2.79 11.71 34.23
N PRO A 114 -1.86 12.46 33.59
CA PRO A 114 -1.60 12.29 32.16
C PRO A 114 -1.01 10.91 31.89
N PRO A 115 -1.42 10.23 30.81
CA PRO A 115 -0.79 8.99 30.42
C PRO A 115 0.69 9.26 30.09
N PRO A 116 1.59 8.30 30.37
CA PRO A 116 2.96 8.41 29.92
C PRO A 116 2.99 8.45 28.38
N VAL A 117 3.83 9.30 27.81
CA VAL A 117 4.10 9.25 26.37
C VAL A 117 4.76 7.90 26.09
N GLY A 118 4.10 7.07 25.29
CA GLY A 118 4.58 5.73 24.99
C GLY A 118 5.97 5.75 24.34
N ASN A 119 6.78 4.76 24.70
CA ASN A 119 8.19 4.70 24.30
C ASN A 119 8.36 4.57 22.79
N ALA A 120 7.42 3.94 22.08
CA ALA A 120 7.52 3.70 20.64
C ALA A 120 7.36 5.01 19.87
N LEU A 121 6.33 5.80 20.19
CA LEU A 121 6.15 7.13 19.62
C LEU A 121 7.34 8.04 19.94
N ARG A 122 7.84 7.97 21.19
CA ARG A 122 8.96 8.80 21.63
C ARG A 122 10.26 8.49 20.91
N GLU A 123 10.54 7.21 20.67
CA GLU A 123 11.72 6.79 19.92
C GLU A 123 11.62 7.22 18.45
N MET A 124 10.44 7.08 17.84
CA MET A 124 10.22 7.51 16.45
C MET A 124 10.38 9.01 16.25
N LEU A 125 10.00 9.83 17.24
CA LEU A 125 10.13 11.29 17.21
C LEU A 125 11.51 11.78 17.66
N ARG A 126 12.39 10.89 18.15
CA ARG A 126 13.72 11.28 18.57
C ARG A 126 14.54 11.67 17.32
N PRO A 127 15.21 12.84 17.32
CA PRO A 127 16.11 13.21 16.23
C PRO A 127 17.26 12.19 16.12
N ALA A 128 17.82 12.04 14.92
CA ALA A 128 19.02 11.24 14.73
C ALA A 128 20.14 11.79 15.64
N PRO A 129 21.04 10.96 16.18
CA PRO A 129 22.07 11.41 17.11
C PRO A 129 22.93 12.57 16.58
N GLU A 130 23.17 12.60 15.28
CA GLU A 130 23.86 13.69 14.58
C GLU A 130 23.12 15.03 14.66
N ASP A 131 21.79 15.01 14.65
CA ASP A 131 20.91 16.17 14.66
C ASP A 131 20.39 16.53 16.07
N ASP A 132 20.68 15.71 17.08
CA ASP A 132 20.27 15.99 18.46
C ASP A 132 21.12 17.14 19.04
N PRO A 133 20.54 18.34 19.26
CA PRO A 133 21.30 19.49 19.75
C PRO A 133 21.82 19.28 21.18
N ARG A 134 21.32 18.27 21.91
CA ARG A 134 21.84 17.90 23.24
C ARG A 134 23.15 17.13 23.15
N LEU A 135 23.35 16.37 22.07
CA LEU A 135 24.55 15.59 21.83
C LEU A 135 25.57 16.40 21.02
N ASN A 136 25.08 17.15 20.02
CA ASN A 136 25.86 18.03 19.16
C ASN A 136 25.36 19.47 19.29
N PRO A 137 25.75 20.19 20.35
CA PRO A 137 25.37 21.59 20.49
C PRO A 137 25.91 22.39 19.29
N PRO A 138 25.10 23.32 18.74
CA PRO A 138 25.57 24.19 17.67
C PRO A 138 26.83 24.95 18.13
N PRO A 139 27.75 25.29 17.21
CA PRO A 139 28.92 26.10 17.54
C PRO A 139 28.47 27.34 18.29
N VAL A 140 29.07 27.59 19.46
CA VAL A 140 28.79 28.80 20.24
C VAL A 140 29.24 29.97 19.38
N ASP A 141 28.28 30.73 18.86
CA ASP A 141 28.54 31.98 18.19
C ASP A 141 29.13 32.95 19.26
N PRO A 142 30.39 33.39 19.11
CA PRO A 142 31.03 34.27 20.09
C PRO A 142 30.36 35.66 20.16
N GLU A 143 29.54 36.02 19.17
CA GLU A 143 28.73 37.24 19.17
C GLU A 143 27.30 37.01 19.70
N ALA A 144 26.88 35.75 19.90
CA ALA A 144 25.58 35.47 20.50
C ALA A 144 25.59 35.89 21.98
N PRO A 145 24.57 36.63 22.44
CA PRO A 145 24.45 36.97 23.86
C PRO A 145 24.45 35.68 24.67
N MET A 146 25.33 35.59 25.68
CA MET A 146 25.42 34.40 26.51
C MET A 146 24.02 34.07 27.08
N PRO A 147 23.60 32.79 27.06
CA PRO A 147 22.34 32.41 27.66
C PRO A 147 22.36 32.89 29.12
N MET A 148 21.33 33.64 29.50
CA MET A 148 21.25 34.17 30.86
C MET A 148 21.36 32.99 31.84
N PRO A 149 22.19 33.11 32.89
CA PRO A 149 22.25 32.07 33.91
C PRO A 149 20.84 31.81 34.44
N PRO A 150 20.49 30.55 34.73
CA PRO A 150 19.18 30.24 35.29
C PRO A 150 19.01 31.11 36.53
N GLU A 151 17.99 31.98 36.53
CA GLU A 151 17.68 32.77 37.70
C GLU A 151 17.50 31.80 38.87
N GLY A 152 18.35 31.96 39.90
CA GLY A 152 18.26 31.16 41.11
C GLY A 152 16.85 31.25 41.69
N PRO A 153 16.42 30.28 42.52
CA PRO A 153 15.06 30.25 43.04
C PRO A 153 14.76 31.60 43.69
N ALA A 154 13.80 32.32 43.11
CA ALA A 154 13.25 33.55 43.66
C ALA A 154 12.59 33.21 44.99
N ASN A 155 13.39 33.17 46.05
CA ASN A 155 12.93 33.20 47.43
C ASN A 155 12.40 34.63 47.66
N GLY A 156 11.11 34.82 47.44
CA GLY A 156 10.50 36.15 47.53
C GLY A 156 8.98 36.12 47.43
N ILE A 157 8.32 35.22 48.17
CA ILE A 157 6.94 35.50 48.62
C ILE A 157 7.09 36.08 50.03
N GLU A 158 7.27 37.40 50.12
CA GLU A 158 7.02 38.13 51.36
C GLU A 158 5.62 38.76 51.29
N LEU A 159 4.79 38.28 52.22
CA LEU A 159 3.61 38.87 52.88
C LEU A 159 2.42 39.32 52.02
#